data_AF-A0A1I1VKH6-F1
#
_entry.id   AF-A0A1I1VKH6-F1
#
_cell.length_a   1.000
_cell.length_b   1.000
_cell.length_c   1.000
_cell.angle_alpha   90.00
_cell.angle_beta   90.00
_cell.angle_gamma   90.00
#
_symmetry.space_group_name_H-M   'P 1'
#
loop_
_entity.id
_entity.type
_entity.pdbx_description
1 polymer ?
#
loop_
_entity_poly.entity_id
_entity_poly.type
_entity_poly.pdbx_seq_one_letter_code
_entity_poly.pdbx_strand_id
1 'polypeptide(L)'
;MRVPHLWLGRVVFGLALSNAACECSPSAPESPAAPSSTSSLRYRVDLDPDEHALGGAEPLVTVVIFSDYACPPCARTWKVLEHLLEDYGDDLRVVFRSQTLPGFADGERAAEAALAAGAQGQFWPMHRRLYDTMQFDRAALKQGAEALGLDVPRFLDDLDAGVYSGTRIRHRRQAVELGIYFSPVALVNGRPVIGFRDEAAWHALIDEEILAARARLREGTPRPDLYAALMEGAVVAPLEVDDATAQQRRILAERFKAAEAPPPQRAEPGKRYAVDAGAAPTLGPADAPVLLVAFMDFECPFCRKAATEGIAELRRRYPNDVRIAYRQLPLPIHSAADSAARAAVAADRQNRFWDYAEKLFAAPRLGRRTYAAIARELGLDEARFLADLDSAEVAQVVRDDLVYARRLGLDATPAIFLNGRYVDGFRGAEALAADVEAELAHAQERIAAGATRETVVRTILDGEAIPPNEFPSADLQQ
;
A
#
# COMPACT_ATOMS: atom_id res chain seq x y z
N MET A 1 61.98 -76.65 -3.15
CA MET A 1 61.53 -77.15 -1.83
C MET A 1 60.02 -76.97 -1.80
N ARG A 2 59.19 -77.97 -2.13
CA ARG A 2 58.69 -79.10 -1.32
C ARG A 2 57.72 -78.70 -0.17
N VAL A 3 56.42 -78.91 -0.48
CA VAL A 3 55.31 -79.54 0.30
C VAL A 3 54.57 -78.72 1.42
N PRO A 4 53.33 -79.07 1.85
CA PRO A 4 52.03 -78.64 1.27
C PRO A 4 50.89 -78.43 2.34
N HIS A 5 49.63 -78.75 1.99
CA HIS A 5 48.45 -79.10 2.83
C HIS A 5 47.49 -77.94 3.20
N LEU A 6 46.16 -78.08 3.25
CA LEU A 6 45.25 -79.24 3.19
C LEU A 6 43.83 -78.79 2.79
N TRP A 7 43.09 -79.77 2.28
CA TRP A 7 41.74 -79.75 1.76
C TRP A 7 40.80 -80.36 2.82
N LEU A 8 39.63 -79.77 3.05
CA LEU A 8 38.44 -80.34 3.70
C LEU A 8 37.26 -79.51 3.13
N GLY A 9 36.24 -80.00 2.44
CA GLY A 9 35.78 -81.35 2.21
C GLY A 9 34.32 -81.48 2.66
N ARG A 10 33.40 -81.54 1.68
CA ARG A 10 32.06 -82.19 1.68
C ARG A 10 30.86 -81.49 2.35
N VAL A 11 29.60 -81.63 1.91
CA VAL A 11 28.91 -82.02 0.65
C VAL A 11 27.39 -81.96 0.93
N VAL A 12 26.60 -81.44 -0.03
CA VAL A 12 25.22 -81.82 -0.44
C VAL A 12 24.02 -81.59 0.52
N PHE A 13 23.01 -80.85 0.04
CA PHE A 13 21.70 -81.39 -0.39
C PHE A 13 20.90 -80.34 -1.17
N GLY A 14 20.54 -80.67 -2.40
CA GLY A 14 19.54 -79.94 -3.18
C GLY A 14 18.19 -80.65 -3.10
N LEU A 15 17.10 -79.87 -3.15
CA LEU A 15 15.71 -80.20 -3.50
C LEU A 15 14.87 -78.95 -3.15
N ALA A 16 13.83 -78.50 -3.84
CA ALA A 16 13.39 -78.46 -5.23
C ALA A 16 12.15 -77.53 -5.22
N LEU A 17 11.89 -76.85 -6.34
CA LEU A 17 10.58 -76.34 -6.81
C LEU A 17 9.88 -75.21 -6.01
N SER A 18 9.75 -74.05 -6.66
CA SER A 18 8.42 -73.48 -6.92
C SER A 18 8.46 -72.48 -8.08
N ASN A 19 7.57 -72.72 -9.03
CA ASN A 19 7.15 -71.78 -10.06
C ASN A 19 6.40 -70.61 -9.41
N ALA A 20 6.68 -69.38 -9.86
CA ALA A 20 5.72 -68.28 -9.75
C ALA A 20 5.79 -67.46 -11.04
N ALA A 21 4.75 -67.62 -11.85
CA ALA A 21 4.44 -66.82 -13.03
C ALA A 21 3.85 -65.46 -12.62
N CYS A 22 3.87 -64.52 -13.57
CA CYS A 22 3.27 -63.20 -13.50
C CYS A 22 1.83 -63.20 -13.01
N GLU A 23 1.50 -62.30 -12.07
CA GLU A 23 0.13 -61.87 -11.81
C GLU A 23 0.06 -60.33 -11.74
N CYS A 24 -0.91 -59.79 -12.49
CA CYS A 24 -1.26 -58.38 -12.57
C CYS A 24 -1.59 -57.79 -11.19
N SER A 25 -1.03 -56.63 -10.88
CA SER A 25 -1.48 -55.81 -9.75
C SER A 25 -2.66 -54.92 -10.17
N PRO A 26 -3.70 -54.78 -9.33
CA PRO A 26 -4.90 -54.01 -9.67
C PRO A 26 -4.59 -52.51 -9.68
N SER A 27 -5.10 -51.83 -10.70
CA SER A 27 -5.11 -50.38 -10.82
C SER A 27 -5.71 -49.73 -9.56
N ALA A 28 -5.03 -48.70 -9.06
CA ALA A 28 -5.53 -47.83 -7.99
C ALA A 28 -6.91 -47.24 -8.37
N PRO A 29 -7.80 -46.98 -7.39
CA PRO A 29 -9.11 -46.41 -7.69
C PRO A 29 -8.92 -45.01 -8.29
N GLU A 30 -9.55 -44.76 -9.44
CA GLU A 30 -9.69 -43.44 -10.02
C GLU A 30 -10.26 -42.48 -8.97
N SER A 31 -9.58 -41.35 -8.79
CA SER A 31 -10.09 -40.24 -8.00
C SER A 31 -11.41 -39.78 -8.63
N PRO A 32 -12.50 -39.61 -7.87
CA PRO A 32 -13.76 -39.16 -8.44
C PRO A 32 -13.55 -37.80 -9.11
N ALA A 33 -13.91 -37.71 -10.39
CA ALA A 33 -13.89 -36.47 -11.15
C ALA A 33 -14.56 -35.35 -10.36
N ALA A 34 -13.88 -34.22 -10.23
CA ALA A 34 -14.42 -33.05 -9.56
C ALA A 34 -15.77 -32.68 -10.21
N PRO A 35 -16.82 -32.39 -9.42
CA PRO A 35 -18.14 -32.09 -9.97
C PRO A 35 -18.04 -30.88 -10.92
N SER A 36 -18.51 -31.09 -12.14
CA SER A 36 -18.70 -30.06 -13.17
C SER A 36 -19.91 -29.20 -12.81
N SER A 37 -19.79 -28.33 -11.81
CA SER A 37 -20.78 -27.30 -11.54
C SER A 37 -20.21 -25.92 -11.90
N THR A 38 -19.90 -25.72 -13.18
CA THR A 38 -19.69 -24.35 -13.68
C THR A 38 -21.06 -23.72 -13.87
N SER A 39 -21.52 -22.98 -12.85
CA SER A 39 -22.66 -22.08 -13.00
C SER A 39 -22.48 -21.24 -14.27
N SER A 40 -23.50 -21.18 -15.12
CA SER A 40 -23.51 -20.30 -16.30
C SER A 40 -23.76 -18.84 -15.93
N LEU A 41 -24.00 -18.57 -14.64
CA LEU A 41 -24.25 -17.23 -14.13
C LEU A 41 -23.00 -16.36 -14.27
N ARG A 42 -23.20 -15.14 -14.75
CA ARG A 42 -22.16 -14.12 -14.82
C ARG A 42 -22.32 -13.17 -13.64
N TYR A 43 -21.20 -12.86 -12.99
CA TYR A 43 -21.12 -11.88 -11.93
C TYR A 43 -20.51 -10.61 -12.47
N ARG A 44 -21.10 -9.48 -12.09
CA ARG A 44 -20.68 -8.18 -12.58
C ARG A 44 -19.33 -7.82 -11.96
N VAL A 45 -18.40 -7.46 -12.83
CA VAL A 45 -17.11 -6.91 -12.46
C VAL A 45 -16.81 -5.76 -13.39
N ASP A 46 -16.89 -4.54 -12.89
CA ASP A 46 -16.49 -3.38 -13.68
C ASP A 46 -14.96 -3.31 -13.74
N LEU A 47 -14.40 -2.89 -14.88
CA LEU A 47 -12.96 -2.71 -15.10
C LEU A 47 -12.62 -1.22 -14.96
N ASP A 48 -11.55 -0.90 -14.25
CA ASP A 48 -11.06 0.48 -14.17
C ASP A 48 -10.05 0.75 -15.32
N PRO A 49 -9.97 1.98 -15.85
CA PRO A 49 -9.04 2.32 -16.94
C PRO A 49 -7.56 2.14 -16.58
N ASP A 50 -7.22 2.28 -15.29
CA ASP A 50 -5.85 2.28 -14.78
C ASP A 50 -5.44 0.92 -14.18
N GLU A 51 -6.19 -0.15 -14.42
CA GLU A 51 -5.86 -1.47 -13.88
C GLU A 51 -4.69 -2.13 -14.62
N HIS A 52 -3.96 -2.95 -13.88
CA HIS A 52 -2.90 -3.76 -14.46
C HIS A 52 -3.51 -4.94 -15.22
N ALA A 53 -3.58 -4.77 -16.54
CA ALA A 53 -3.98 -5.79 -17.50
C ALA A 53 -2.77 -6.32 -18.29
N LEU A 54 -2.83 -7.61 -18.65
CA LEU A 54 -1.87 -8.29 -19.53
C LEU A 54 -2.64 -9.02 -20.63
N GLY A 55 -2.12 -9.01 -21.86
CA GLY A 55 -2.75 -9.61 -23.02
C GLY A 55 -3.40 -8.58 -23.95
N GLY A 56 -4.40 -9.00 -24.73
CA GLY A 56 -5.00 -8.19 -25.78
C GLY A 56 -5.68 -6.92 -25.29
N ALA A 57 -5.58 -5.84 -26.06
CA ALA A 57 -6.27 -4.57 -25.80
C ALA A 57 -7.80 -4.68 -26.00
N GLU A 58 -8.22 -5.51 -26.96
CA GLU A 58 -9.62 -5.82 -27.29
C GLU A 58 -9.85 -7.35 -27.27
N PRO A 59 -9.79 -7.98 -26.09
CA PRO A 59 -9.83 -9.43 -25.97
C PRO A 59 -11.24 -9.98 -26.24
N LEU A 60 -11.34 -11.25 -26.63
CA LEU A 60 -12.61 -11.98 -26.60
C LEU A 60 -12.96 -12.44 -25.17
N VAL A 61 -11.94 -12.71 -24.37
CA VAL A 61 -12.08 -13.18 -22.99
C VAL A 61 -11.28 -12.30 -22.05
N THR A 62 -11.94 -11.72 -21.05
CA THR A 62 -11.27 -11.04 -19.94
C THR A 62 -11.40 -11.88 -18.68
N VAL A 63 -10.27 -12.23 -18.07
CA VAL A 63 -10.17 -12.91 -16.78
C VAL A 63 -9.82 -11.87 -15.73
N VAL A 64 -10.73 -11.60 -14.79
CA VAL A 64 -10.40 -10.81 -13.60
C VAL A 64 -10.06 -11.77 -12.47
N ILE A 65 -8.82 -11.75 -11.98
CA ILE A 65 -8.37 -12.66 -10.91
C ILE A 65 -8.14 -11.90 -9.60
N PHE A 66 -8.85 -12.33 -8.56
CA PHE A 66 -8.61 -11.95 -7.18
C PHE A 66 -7.61 -12.91 -6.55
N SER A 67 -6.46 -12.37 -6.16
CA SER A 67 -5.29 -13.18 -5.85
C SER A 67 -4.42 -12.55 -4.75
N ASP A 68 -3.72 -13.39 -4.00
CA ASP A 68 -2.73 -12.97 -2.99
C ASP A 68 -1.35 -13.52 -3.39
N TYR A 69 -0.29 -12.72 -3.24
CA TYR A 69 1.07 -13.17 -3.53
C TYR A 69 1.57 -14.19 -2.51
N ALA A 70 1.11 -14.11 -1.26
CA ALA A 70 1.49 -15.04 -0.20
C ALA A 70 0.73 -16.38 -0.27
N CYS A 71 -0.11 -16.59 -1.29
CA CYS A 71 -0.94 -17.78 -1.46
C CYS A 71 -0.31 -18.76 -2.48
N PRO A 72 0.19 -19.94 -2.06
CA PRO A 72 0.78 -20.90 -2.99
C PRO A 72 -0.17 -21.42 -4.08
N PRO A 73 -1.47 -21.71 -3.82
CA PRO A 73 -2.42 -22.04 -4.88
C PRO A 73 -2.60 -20.92 -5.91
N CYS A 74 -2.45 -19.66 -5.48
CA CYS A 74 -2.51 -18.49 -6.34
C CYS A 74 -1.30 -18.43 -7.28
N ALA A 75 -0.09 -18.70 -6.76
CA ALA A 75 1.12 -18.82 -7.58
C ALA A 75 1.01 -19.91 -8.65
N ARG A 76 0.43 -21.08 -8.31
CA ARG A 76 0.16 -22.15 -9.29
C ARG A 76 -0.86 -21.74 -10.34
N THR A 77 -1.90 -21.01 -9.93
CA THR A 77 -2.92 -20.50 -10.86
C THR A 77 -2.33 -19.48 -11.82
N TRP A 78 -1.42 -18.63 -11.34
CA TRP A 78 -0.71 -17.69 -12.20
C TRP A 78 0.11 -18.39 -13.29
N LYS A 79 0.85 -19.46 -12.97
CA LYS A 79 1.59 -20.24 -13.98
C LYS A 79 0.68 -20.77 -15.09
N VAL A 80 -0.52 -21.22 -14.74
CA VAL A 80 -1.52 -21.66 -15.73
C VAL A 80 -1.98 -20.47 -16.58
N LEU A 81 -2.28 -19.32 -15.97
CA LEU A 81 -2.67 -18.11 -16.70
C LEU A 81 -1.58 -17.59 -17.65
N GLU A 82 -0.29 -17.77 -17.32
CA GLU A 82 0.81 -17.41 -18.22
C GLU A 82 0.82 -18.27 -19.49
N HIS A 83 0.65 -19.59 -19.37
CA HIS A 83 0.53 -20.47 -20.55
C HIS A 83 -0.70 -20.09 -21.39
N LEU A 84 -1.84 -19.80 -20.75
CA LEU A 84 -3.06 -19.41 -21.47
C LEU A 84 -2.88 -18.07 -22.21
N LEU A 85 -2.15 -17.11 -21.64
CA LEU A 85 -1.82 -15.87 -22.32
C LEU A 85 -0.95 -16.11 -23.57
N GLU A 86 -0.07 -17.10 -23.54
CA GLU A 86 0.72 -17.52 -24.70
C GLU A 86 -0.13 -18.24 -25.75
N ASP A 87 -1.02 -19.15 -25.33
CA ASP A 87 -1.84 -19.95 -26.24
C ASP A 87 -2.93 -19.14 -26.96
N TYR A 88 -3.59 -18.21 -26.25
CA TYR A 88 -4.70 -17.43 -26.79
C TYR A 88 -4.28 -16.06 -27.33
N GLY A 89 -3.09 -15.57 -27.01
CA GLY A 89 -2.57 -14.29 -27.47
C GLY A 89 -3.55 -13.13 -27.23
N ASP A 90 -3.82 -12.34 -28.28
CA ASP A 90 -4.66 -11.13 -28.22
C ASP A 90 -6.14 -11.41 -27.93
N ASP A 91 -6.61 -12.67 -28.00
CA ASP A 91 -7.99 -13.01 -27.66
C ASP A 91 -8.21 -13.11 -26.14
N LEU A 92 -7.14 -13.14 -25.32
CA LEU A 92 -7.20 -13.21 -23.86
C LEU A 92 -6.61 -11.95 -23.21
N ARG A 93 -7.26 -11.48 -22.16
CA ARG A 93 -6.73 -10.47 -21.24
C ARG A 93 -6.89 -10.94 -19.80
N VAL A 94 -5.84 -10.81 -19.01
CA VAL A 94 -5.88 -11.05 -17.56
C VAL A 94 -5.74 -9.73 -16.83
N VAL A 95 -6.65 -9.47 -15.89
CA VAL A 95 -6.63 -8.32 -14.99
C VAL A 95 -6.38 -8.84 -13.58
N PHE A 96 -5.31 -8.35 -12.95
CA PHE A 96 -4.93 -8.76 -11.60
C PHE A 96 -5.54 -7.83 -10.55
N ARG A 97 -6.19 -8.41 -9.54
CA ARG A 97 -6.65 -7.71 -8.33
C ARG A 97 -6.11 -8.36 -7.08
N SER A 98 -5.45 -7.55 -6.27
CA SER A 98 -4.93 -7.97 -4.97
C SER A 98 -6.08 -8.25 -4.00
N GLN A 99 -6.16 -9.47 -3.50
CA GLN A 99 -7.11 -9.88 -2.47
C GLN A 99 -6.35 -10.32 -1.22
N THR A 100 -5.73 -9.34 -0.58
CA THR A 100 -4.99 -9.56 0.66
C THR A 100 -5.97 -9.64 1.82
N LEU A 101 -5.81 -10.69 2.63
CA LEU A 101 -6.63 -10.89 3.82
C LEU A 101 -6.01 -10.10 4.99
N PRO A 102 -6.82 -9.39 5.80
CA PRO A 102 -6.33 -8.72 7.00
C PRO A 102 -5.56 -9.68 7.92
N GLY A 103 -4.37 -9.26 8.36
CA GLY A 103 -3.44 -10.10 9.13
C GLY A 103 -2.41 -10.88 8.30
N PHE A 104 -2.44 -10.80 6.97
CA PHE A 104 -1.38 -11.30 6.08
C PHE A 104 -0.45 -10.15 5.69
N ALA A 105 0.40 -9.73 6.62
CA ALA A 105 1.41 -8.68 6.46
C ALA A 105 2.19 -8.81 5.14
N ASP A 106 2.64 -10.03 4.85
CA ASP A 106 3.37 -10.37 3.63
C ASP A 106 2.58 -10.11 2.35
N GLY A 107 1.30 -10.47 2.32
CA GLY A 107 0.43 -10.27 1.15
C GLY A 107 0.18 -8.78 0.87
N GLU A 108 -0.07 -7.99 1.92
CA GLU A 108 -0.23 -6.53 1.82
C GLU A 108 1.00 -5.87 1.21
N ARG A 109 2.17 -6.21 1.76
CA ARG A 109 3.44 -5.64 1.32
C ARG A 109 3.82 -6.08 -0.09
N ALA A 110 3.57 -7.34 -0.44
CA ALA A 110 3.78 -7.83 -1.80
C ALA A 110 2.88 -7.12 -2.82
N ALA A 111 1.60 -6.91 -2.47
CA ALA A 111 0.67 -6.19 -3.33
C ALA A 111 1.06 -4.70 -3.47
N GLU A 112 1.48 -4.04 -2.38
CA GLU A 112 2.07 -2.69 -2.42
C GLU A 112 3.30 -2.66 -3.33
N ALA A 113 4.21 -3.63 -3.23
CA ALA A 113 5.41 -3.73 -4.07
C ALA A 113 5.07 -3.87 -5.55
N ALA A 114 4.12 -4.72 -5.91
CA ALA A 114 3.69 -4.87 -7.30
C ALA A 114 3.15 -3.53 -7.85
N LEU A 115 2.32 -2.84 -7.08
CA LEU A 115 1.72 -1.55 -7.48
C LEU A 115 2.78 -0.43 -7.56
N ALA A 116 3.72 -0.38 -6.62
CA ALA A 116 4.84 0.56 -6.64
C ALA A 116 5.77 0.35 -7.85
N ALA A 117 6.07 -0.91 -8.18
CA ALA A 117 6.77 -1.23 -9.42
C ALA A 117 5.93 -0.87 -10.66
N GLY A 118 4.61 -1.06 -10.60
CA GLY A 118 3.66 -0.67 -11.64
C GLY A 118 3.65 0.83 -11.94
N ALA A 119 3.77 1.67 -10.92
CA ALA A 119 3.90 3.12 -11.08
C ALA A 119 5.25 3.57 -11.70
N GLN A 120 6.16 2.61 -11.91
CA GLN A 120 7.41 2.76 -12.64
C GLN A 120 7.44 1.91 -13.93
N GLY A 121 6.28 1.41 -14.37
CA GLY A 121 6.13 0.63 -15.61
C GLY A 121 6.52 -0.85 -15.51
N GLN A 122 6.77 -1.37 -14.30
CA GLN A 122 7.33 -2.71 -14.06
C GLN A 122 6.39 -3.60 -13.24
N PHE A 123 5.06 -3.41 -13.36
CA PHE A 123 4.08 -4.21 -12.63
C PHE A 123 4.26 -5.71 -12.89
N TRP A 124 4.22 -6.14 -14.16
CA TRP A 124 4.26 -7.56 -14.52
C TRP A 124 5.60 -8.24 -14.23
N PRO A 125 6.76 -7.61 -14.47
CA PRO A 125 8.04 -8.16 -14.02
C PRO A 125 8.14 -8.33 -12.50
N MET A 126 7.63 -7.36 -11.71
CA MET A 126 7.57 -7.50 -10.25
C MET A 126 6.58 -8.59 -9.83
N HIS A 127 5.40 -8.62 -10.44
CA HIS A 127 4.36 -9.63 -10.21
C HIS A 127 4.90 -11.06 -10.33
N ARG A 128 5.57 -11.37 -11.45
CA ARG A 128 6.19 -12.70 -11.67
C ARG A 128 7.21 -13.01 -10.59
N ARG A 129 8.10 -12.06 -10.31
CA ARG A 129 9.12 -12.23 -9.28
C ARG A 129 8.53 -12.53 -7.90
N LEU A 130 7.46 -11.84 -7.51
CA LEU A 130 6.79 -12.06 -6.22
C LEU A 130 6.23 -13.49 -6.13
N TYR A 131 5.65 -14.02 -7.20
CA TYR A 131 5.19 -15.42 -7.23
C TYR A 131 6.31 -16.45 -7.31
N ASP A 132 7.39 -16.16 -8.04
CA ASP A 132 8.52 -17.08 -8.17
C ASP A 132 9.31 -17.22 -6.88
N THR A 133 9.54 -16.10 -6.18
CA THR A 133 10.36 -16.07 -4.98
C THR A 133 9.56 -16.34 -3.71
N MET A 134 8.30 -15.89 -3.67
CA MET A 134 7.47 -15.87 -2.45
C MET A 134 8.21 -15.29 -1.23
N GLN A 135 9.07 -14.29 -1.46
CA GLN A 135 9.83 -13.58 -0.43
C GLN A 135 9.38 -12.12 -0.41
N PHE A 136 8.86 -11.68 0.73
CA PHE A 136 8.21 -10.38 0.88
C PHE A 136 8.89 -9.50 1.94
N ASP A 137 10.00 -9.94 2.52
CA ASP A 137 10.77 -9.09 3.41
C ASP A 137 11.38 -7.89 2.65
N ARG A 138 11.66 -6.80 3.37
CA ARG A 138 12.17 -5.56 2.77
C ARG A 138 13.44 -5.79 1.94
N ALA A 139 14.34 -6.68 2.37
CA ALA A 139 15.58 -6.93 1.65
C ALA A 139 15.32 -7.63 0.32
N ALA A 140 14.44 -8.64 0.31
CA ALA A 140 14.02 -9.32 -0.92
C ALA A 140 13.32 -8.38 -1.90
N LEU A 141 12.41 -7.52 -1.41
CA LEU A 141 11.71 -6.54 -2.25
C LEU A 141 12.66 -5.49 -2.83
N LYS A 142 13.59 -4.98 -2.02
CA LYS A 142 14.65 -4.06 -2.48
C LYS A 142 15.51 -4.69 -3.57
N GLN A 143 15.96 -5.93 -3.36
CA GLN A 143 16.74 -6.65 -4.36
C GLN A 143 15.95 -6.86 -5.66
N GLY A 144 14.64 -7.13 -5.54
CA GLY A 144 13.75 -7.20 -6.70
C GLY A 144 13.63 -5.89 -7.45
N ALA A 145 13.48 -4.78 -6.75
CA ALA A 145 13.45 -3.45 -7.33
C ALA A 145 14.77 -3.11 -8.07
N GLU A 146 15.91 -3.44 -7.47
CA GLU A 146 17.23 -3.28 -8.10
C GLU A 146 17.36 -4.10 -9.38
N ALA A 147 16.95 -5.38 -9.33
CA ALA A 147 17.02 -6.28 -10.48
C ALA A 147 16.14 -5.83 -11.66
N LEU A 148 15.05 -5.12 -11.37
CA LEU A 148 14.14 -4.57 -12.37
C LEU A 148 14.52 -3.15 -12.83
N GLY A 149 15.60 -2.58 -12.30
CA GLY A 149 16.06 -1.24 -12.65
C GLY A 149 15.13 -0.13 -12.18
N LEU A 150 14.43 -0.33 -11.07
CA LEU A 150 13.56 0.70 -10.49
C LEU A 150 14.36 1.84 -9.86
N ASP A 151 13.72 3.00 -9.70
CA ASP A 151 14.11 3.98 -8.69
C ASP A 151 13.83 3.36 -7.30
N VAL A 152 14.88 2.77 -6.73
CA VAL A 152 14.81 2.02 -5.47
C VAL A 152 14.43 2.93 -4.29
N PRO A 153 14.99 4.14 -4.11
CA PRO A 153 14.50 5.08 -3.11
C PRO A 153 12.99 5.34 -3.23
N ARG A 154 12.50 5.74 -4.41
CA ARG A 154 11.06 5.97 -4.63
C ARG A 154 10.24 4.72 -4.34
N PHE A 155 10.69 3.55 -4.79
CA PHE A 155 10.01 2.28 -4.56
C PHE A 155 9.86 1.96 -3.07
N LEU A 156 10.93 2.14 -2.29
CA LEU A 156 10.92 1.90 -0.84
C LEU A 156 10.07 2.94 -0.10
N ASP A 157 10.09 4.19 -0.54
CA ASP A 157 9.20 5.23 0.00
C ASP A 157 7.74 4.92 -0.29
N ASP A 158 7.41 4.51 -1.51
CA ASP A 158 6.06 4.11 -1.91
C ASP A 158 5.55 2.96 -1.03
N LEU A 159 6.41 1.97 -0.75
CA LEU A 159 6.15 0.87 0.18
C LEU A 159 5.88 1.37 1.60
N ASP A 160 6.80 2.18 2.14
CA ASP A 160 6.75 2.67 3.52
C ASP A 160 5.58 3.63 3.78
N ALA A 161 5.15 4.36 2.75
CA ALA A 161 4.03 5.30 2.79
C ALA A 161 2.67 4.64 2.61
N GLY A 162 2.66 3.39 2.11
CA GLY A 162 1.46 2.70 1.69
C GLY A 162 0.70 3.43 0.57
N VAL A 163 1.41 3.99 -0.43
CA VAL A 163 0.84 4.88 -1.46
C VAL A 163 -0.36 4.25 -2.16
N TYR A 164 -0.30 2.95 -2.45
CA TYR A 164 -1.30 2.21 -3.20
C TYR A 164 -2.26 1.40 -2.30
N SER A 165 -2.27 1.67 -0.98
CA SER A 165 -3.24 1.10 -0.03
C SER A 165 -4.69 1.32 -0.46
N GLY A 166 -5.00 2.51 -1.00
CA GLY A 166 -6.34 2.82 -1.53
C GLY A 166 -6.76 1.86 -2.64
N THR A 167 -5.86 1.52 -3.57
CA THR A 167 -6.13 0.57 -4.66
C THR A 167 -6.34 -0.85 -4.11
N ARG A 168 -5.49 -1.31 -3.17
CA ARG A 168 -5.69 -2.62 -2.53
C ARG A 168 -7.02 -2.72 -1.79
N ILE A 169 -7.40 -1.66 -1.07
CA ILE A 169 -8.69 -1.59 -0.35
C ILE A 169 -9.86 -1.65 -1.34
N ARG A 170 -9.77 -0.98 -2.50
CA ARG A 170 -10.81 -1.09 -3.55
C ARG A 170 -10.94 -2.52 -4.06
N HIS A 171 -9.84 -3.16 -4.45
CA HIS A 171 -9.84 -4.56 -4.89
C HIS A 171 -10.48 -5.47 -3.85
N ARG A 172 -10.10 -5.29 -2.57
CA ARG A 172 -10.63 -6.06 -1.44
C ARG A 172 -12.13 -5.83 -1.22
N ARG A 173 -12.60 -4.58 -1.27
CA ARG A 173 -14.03 -4.26 -1.08
C ARG A 173 -14.88 -4.94 -2.14
N GLN A 174 -14.45 -4.90 -3.39
CA GLN A 174 -15.14 -5.57 -4.47
C GLN A 174 -15.12 -7.10 -4.33
N ALA A 175 -14.00 -7.67 -3.88
CA ALA A 175 -13.94 -9.09 -3.53
C ALA A 175 -14.98 -9.44 -2.45
N VAL A 176 -15.07 -8.63 -1.39
CA VAL A 176 -16.05 -8.77 -0.30
C VAL A 176 -17.50 -8.66 -0.78
N GLU A 177 -17.81 -7.71 -1.68
CA GLU A 177 -19.14 -7.57 -2.30
C GLU A 177 -19.56 -8.83 -3.07
N LEU A 178 -18.59 -9.49 -3.72
CA LEU A 178 -18.77 -10.77 -4.39
C LEU A 178 -18.69 -11.97 -3.41
N GLY A 179 -18.55 -11.75 -2.10
CA GLY A 179 -18.42 -12.81 -1.11
C GLY A 179 -17.10 -13.61 -1.23
N ILE A 180 -16.08 -13.01 -1.82
CA ILE A 180 -14.77 -13.62 -2.03
C ILE A 180 -13.89 -13.30 -0.82
N TYR A 181 -13.77 -14.28 0.08
CA TYR A 181 -12.93 -14.22 1.29
C TYR A 181 -11.77 -15.24 1.25
N PHE A 182 -11.60 -15.92 0.13
CA PHE A 182 -10.56 -16.90 -0.14
C PHE A 182 -10.00 -16.63 -1.53
N SER A 183 -8.78 -17.10 -1.79
CA SER A 183 -8.09 -16.94 -3.07
C SER A 183 -7.44 -18.27 -3.47
N PRO A 184 -7.17 -18.48 -4.77
CA PRO A 184 -7.53 -17.62 -5.90
C PRO A 184 -9.01 -17.75 -6.28
N VAL A 185 -9.60 -16.65 -6.77
CA VAL A 185 -10.90 -16.66 -7.45
C VAL A 185 -10.78 -15.82 -8.71
N ALA A 186 -11.17 -16.39 -9.84
CA ALA A 186 -11.18 -15.69 -11.11
C ALA A 186 -12.58 -15.59 -11.69
N LEU A 187 -12.83 -14.54 -12.47
CA LEU A 187 -14.07 -14.30 -13.19
C LEU A 187 -13.76 -14.21 -14.68
N VAL A 188 -14.02 -15.29 -15.42
CA VAL A 188 -13.80 -15.42 -16.86
C VAL A 188 -15.01 -14.89 -17.60
N ASN A 189 -14.93 -13.66 -18.11
CA ASN A 189 -16.10 -12.89 -18.57
C ASN A 189 -17.25 -12.92 -17.53
N GLY A 190 -16.91 -12.83 -16.24
CA GLY A 190 -17.87 -12.89 -15.14
C GLY A 190 -18.27 -14.30 -14.67
N ARG A 191 -17.87 -15.38 -15.33
CA ARG A 191 -18.12 -16.76 -14.84
C ARG A 191 -17.06 -17.15 -13.79
N PRO A 192 -17.46 -17.63 -12.61
CA PRO A 192 -16.54 -17.90 -11.51
C PRO A 192 -15.74 -19.19 -11.68
N VAL A 193 -14.43 -19.07 -11.49
CA VAL A 193 -13.49 -20.15 -11.25
C VAL A 193 -12.99 -20.00 -9.82
N ILE A 194 -13.44 -20.89 -8.95
CA ILE A 194 -13.10 -20.87 -7.53
C ILE A 194 -11.98 -21.87 -7.26
N GLY A 195 -10.90 -21.38 -6.63
CA GLY A 195 -9.74 -22.16 -6.29
C GLY A 195 -8.88 -22.50 -7.51
N PHE A 196 -7.88 -23.35 -7.27
CA PHE A 196 -7.01 -23.84 -8.34
C PHE A 196 -7.77 -24.81 -9.26
N ARG A 197 -7.56 -24.66 -10.57
CA ARG A 197 -7.98 -25.60 -11.62
C ARG A 197 -6.78 -25.89 -12.51
N ASP A 198 -6.75 -27.09 -13.08
CA ASP A 198 -5.74 -27.46 -14.07
C ASP A 198 -5.96 -26.74 -15.41
N GLU A 199 -4.91 -26.74 -16.23
CA GLU A 199 -4.86 -26.02 -17.50
C GLU A 199 -5.96 -26.49 -18.47
N ALA A 200 -6.25 -27.80 -18.50
CA ALA A 200 -7.31 -28.36 -19.34
C ALA A 200 -8.70 -27.81 -18.99
N ALA A 201 -9.03 -27.69 -17.69
CA ALA A 201 -10.29 -27.08 -17.26
C ALA A 201 -10.37 -25.58 -17.63
N TRP A 202 -9.23 -24.88 -17.60
CA TRP A 202 -9.18 -23.48 -18.05
C TRP A 202 -9.38 -23.35 -19.56
N HIS A 203 -8.74 -24.19 -20.38
CA HIS A 203 -8.96 -24.18 -21.83
C HIS A 203 -10.43 -24.40 -22.16
N ALA A 204 -11.06 -25.42 -21.57
CA ALA A 204 -12.47 -25.71 -21.81
C ALA A 204 -13.37 -24.49 -21.53
N LEU A 205 -13.14 -23.79 -20.41
CA LEU A 205 -13.91 -22.61 -20.05
C LEU A 205 -13.63 -21.41 -20.98
N ILE A 206 -12.36 -21.17 -21.32
CA ILE A 206 -11.98 -20.05 -22.21
C ILE A 206 -12.54 -20.28 -23.61
N ASP A 207 -12.44 -21.50 -24.15
CA ASP A 207 -12.99 -21.85 -25.46
C ASP A 207 -14.51 -21.65 -25.52
N GLU A 208 -15.24 -22.05 -24.48
CA GLU A 208 -16.67 -21.75 -24.35
C GLU A 208 -16.94 -20.23 -24.38
N GLU A 209 -16.15 -19.46 -23.65
CA GLU A 209 -16.30 -18.01 -23.58
C GLU A 209 -15.92 -17.29 -24.88
N ILE A 210 -14.95 -17.82 -25.64
CA ILE A 210 -14.63 -17.36 -26.99
C ILE A 210 -15.83 -17.58 -27.92
N LEU A 211 -16.51 -18.72 -27.83
CA LEU A 211 -17.70 -18.98 -28.65
C LEU A 211 -18.85 -18.02 -28.30
N ALA A 212 -19.07 -17.74 -27.01
CA ALA A 212 -20.07 -16.78 -26.54
C ALA A 212 -19.74 -15.35 -26.99
N ALA A 213 -18.47 -14.93 -26.86
CA ALA A 213 -17.98 -13.66 -27.34
C ALA A 213 -18.19 -13.48 -28.86
N ARG A 214 -17.81 -14.48 -29.66
CA ARG A 214 -18.01 -14.47 -31.11
C ARG A 214 -19.49 -14.44 -31.50
N ALA A 215 -20.39 -14.99 -30.68
CA ALA A 215 -21.83 -14.85 -30.89
C ALA A 215 -22.29 -13.40 -30.73
N ARG A 216 -21.88 -12.70 -29.65
CA ARG A 216 -22.18 -11.28 -29.44
C ARG A 216 -21.64 -10.39 -30.55
N LEU A 217 -20.43 -10.66 -31.05
CA LEU A 217 -19.87 -9.94 -32.19
C LEU A 217 -20.72 -10.12 -33.46
N ARG A 218 -21.25 -11.33 -33.71
CA ARG A 218 -22.17 -11.58 -34.85
C ARG A 218 -23.53 -10.89 -34.69
N GLU A 219 -23.96 -10.66 -33.45
CA GLU A 219 -25.17 -9.90 -33.12
C GLU A 219 -24.97 -8.38 -33.25
N GLY A 220 -23.74 -7.92 -33.55
CA GLY A 220 -23.42 -6.53 -33.85
C GLY A 220 -22.76 -5.77 -32.70
N THR A 221 -22.42 -6.41 -31.59
CA THR A 221 -21.64 -5.78 -30.51
C THR A 221 -20.25 -5.40 -31.04
N PRO A 222 -19.82 -4.13 -30.94
CA PRO A 222 -18.45 -3.74 -31.26
C PRO A 222 -17.43 -4.43 -30.37
N ARG A 223 -16.27 -4.81 -30.91
CA ARG A 223 -15.21 -5.51 -30.16
C ARG A 223 -14.75 -4.75 -28.89
N PRO A 224 -14.57 -3.41 -28.91
CA PRO A 224 -14.25 -2.65 -27.68
C PRO A 224 -15.32 -2.73 -26.59
N ASP A 225 -16.58 -2.89 -26.97
CA ASP A 225 -17.73 -2.91 -26.06
C ASP A 225 -18.10 -4.32 -25.58
N LEU A 226 -17.39 -5.34 -26.08
CA LEU A 226 -17.74 -6.75 -25.88
C LEU A 226 -17.83 -7.14 -24.41
N TYR A 227 -16.86 -6.73 -23.59
CA TYR A 227 -16.86 -7.05 -22.16
C TYR A 227 -18.06 -6.40 -21.45
N ALA A 228 -18.34 -5.13 -21.75
CA ALA A 228 -19.48 -4.41 -21.18
C ALA A 228 -20.82 -5.07 -21.58
N ALA A 229 -20.96 -5.49 -22.85
CA ALA A 229 -22.13 -6.20 -23.33
C ALA A 229 -22.31 -7.60 -22.70
N LEU A 230 -21.21 -8.31 -22.41
CA LEU A 230 -21.26 -9.58 -21.68
C LEU A 230 -21.65 -9.39 -20.20
N MET A 231 -21.34 -8.22 -19.62
CA MET A 231 -21.74 -7.84 -18.26
C MET A 231 -23.18 -7.30 -18.18
N GLU A 232 -23.84 -7.06 -19.32
CA GLU A 232 -25.24 -6.65 -19.36
C GLU A 232 -26.13 -7.79 -18.85
N GLY A 233 -26.73 -7.60 -17.68
CA GLY A 233 -27.52 -8.63 -16.98
C GLY A 233 -26.71 -9.53 -16.04
N ALA A 234 -25.41 -9.27 -15.85
CA ALA A 234 -24.62 -9.95 -14.84
C ALA A 234 -25.10 -9.60 -13.43
N VAL A 235 -25.01 -10.57 -12.53
CA VAL A 235 -25.54 -10.48 -11.17
C VAL A 235 -24.59 -9.66 -10.28
N VAL A 236 -25.18 -8.81 -9.42
CA VAL A 236 -24.49 -8.07 -8.36
C VAL A 236 -24.85 -8.72 -7.03
N ALA A 237 -24.26 -9.87 -6.75
CA ALA A 237 -24.49 -10.64 -5.53
C ALA A 237 -23.26 -11.51 -5.19
N PRO A 238 -23.16 -12.02 -3.95
CA PRO A 238 -22.12 -12.98 -3.59
C PRO A 238 -22.11 -14.20 -4.51
N LEU A 239 -20.91 -14.72 -4.82
CA LEU A 239 -20.76 -15.91 -5.66
C LEU A 239 -21.53 -17.10 -5.07
N GLU A 240 -22.23 -17.83 -5.93
CA GLU A 240 -22.86 -19.11 -5.60
C GLU A 240 -21.76 -20.15 -5.39
N VAL A 241 -21.82 -20.85 -4.26
CA VAL A 241 -20.83 -21.85 -3.85
C VAL A 241 -21.52 -23.00 -3.14
N ASP A 242 -20.88 -24.17 -3.12
CA ASP A 242 -21.35 -25.31 -2.35
C ASP A 242 -21.36 -25.02 -0.84
N ASP A 243 -22.08 -25.87 -0.08
CA ASP A 243 -22.28 -25.69 1.35
C ASP A 243 -20.98 -25.65 2.15
N ALA A 244 -19.97 -26.43 1.74
CA ALA A 244 -18.67 -26.48 2.41
C ALA A 244 -17.91 -25.17 2.21
N THR A 245 -17.89 -24.65 0.99
CA THR A 245 -17.30 -23.36 0.63
C THR A 245 -18.07 -22.20 1.26
N ALA A 246 -19.39 -22.30 1.36
CA ALA A 246 -20.22 -21.31 2.05
C ALA A 246 -19.91 -21.27 3.57
N GLN A 247 -19.68 -22.42 4.20
CA GLN A 247 -19.24 -22.50 5.59
C GLN A 247 -17.86 -21.86 5.76
N GLN A 248 -16.91 -22.19 4.89
CA GLN A 248 -15.57 -21.62 4.93
C GLN A 248 -15.60 -20.10 4.72
N ARG A 249 -16.42 -19.61 3.79
CA ARG A 249 -16.68 -18.18 3.56
C ARG A 249 -17.14 -17.49 4.84
N ARG A 250 -18.12 -18.05 5.57
CA ARG A 250 -18.62 -17.46 6.82
C ARG A 250 -17.52 -17.35 7.88
N ILE A 251 -16.71 -18.39 8.04
CA ILE A 251 -15.58 -18.40 8.98
C ILE A 251 -14.56 -17.31 8.61
N LEU A 252 -14.19 -17.24 7.32
CA LEU A 252 -13.23 -16.26 6.84
C LEU A 252 -13.78 -14.84 6.93
N ALA A 253 -15.07 -14.62 6.66
CA ALA A 253 -15.72 -13.32 6.80
C ALA A 253 -15.71 -12.80 8.24
N GLU A 254 -16.00 -13.66 9.23
CA GLU A 254 -15.89 -13.27 10.64
C GLU A 254 -14.45 -12.99 11.06
N ARG A 255 -13.48 -13.80 10.60
CA ARG A 255 -12.05 -13.52 10.82
C ARG A 255 -11.64 -12.20 10.20
N PHE A 256 -12.11 -11.91 8.99
CA PHE A 256 -11.83 -10.69 8.28
C PHE A 256 -12.38 -9.48 9.02
N LYS A 257 -13.63 -9.55 9.50
CA LYS A 257 -14.25 -8.52 10.33
C LYS A 257 -13.53 -8.30 11.66
N ALA A 258 -12.98 -9.36 12.26
CA ALA A 258 -12.20 -9.28 13.48
C ALA A 258 -10.75 -8.77 13.26
N ALA A 259 -10.18 -9.02 12.09
CA ALA A 259 -8.81 -8.66 11.72
C ALA A 259 -8.70 -7.34 10.95
N GLU A 260 -9.83 -6.76 10.51
CA GLU A 260 -9.92 -5.36 10.16
C GLU A 260 -9.53 -4.56 11.41
N ALA A 261 -8.24 -4.20 11.47
CA ALA A 261 -7.66 -3.54 12.62
C ALA A 261 -8.49 -2.29 12.96
N PRO A 262 -8.60 -1.92 14.25
CA PRO A 262 -9.03 -0.56 14.55
C PRO A 262 -8.16 0.40 13.72
N PRO A 263 -8.72 1.52 13.25
CA PRO A 263 -7.97 2.51 12.48
C PRO A 263 -6.62 2.78 13.18
N PRO A 264 -5.54 3.08 12.42
CA PRO A 264 -4.21 3.32 12.99
C PRO A 264 -4.38 4.13 14.26
N GLN A 265 -3.91 3.61 15.41
CA GLN A 265 -4.19 4.25 16.70
C GLN A 265 -3.59 5.65 16.60
N ARG A 266 -4.50 6.63 16.55
CA ARG A 266 -4.16 8.02 16.29
C ARG A 266 -3.32 8.51 17.45
N ALA A 267 -2.44 9.48 17.19
CA ALA A 267 -1.80 10.21 18.28
C ALA A 267 -2.88 10.63 19.31
N GLU A 268 -2.66 10.21 20.56
CA GLU A 268 -3.58 10.44 21.66
C GLU A 268 -3.26 11.78 22.32
N PRO A 269 -4.25 12.67 22.52
CA PRO A 269 -3.99 13.98 23.10
C PRO A 269 -3.33 13.85 24.49
N GLY A 270 -2.28 14.62 24.72
CA GLY A 270 -1.51 14.60 25.97
C GLY A 270 -0.40 13.55 26.04
N LYS A 271 -0.34 12.57 25.13
CA LYS A 271 0.81 11.66 25.01
C LYS A 271 1.99 12.36 24.33
N ARG A 272 3.20 11.95 24.67
CA ARG A 272 4.45 12.42 24.03
C ARG A 272 4.93 11.42 23.00
N TYR A 273 5.32 11.94 21.85
CA TYR A 273 5.79 11.21 20.69
C TYR A 273 7.12 11.78 20.23
N ALA A 274 7.99 10.94 19.66
CA ALA A 274 9.31 11.35 19.19
C ALA A 274 9.17 12.20 17.91
N VAL A 275 8.72 13.45 18.10
CA VAL A 275 8.46 14.42 17.04
C VAL A 275 9.42 15.58 17.17
N ASP A 276 10.34 15.66 16.21
CA ASP A 276 11.32 16.73 16.10
C ASP A 276 11.12 17.59 14.84
N ALA A 277 11.87 18.68 14.78
CA ALA A 277 11.84 19.61 13.66
C ALA A 277 12.42 19.00 12.37
N GLY A 278 13.36 18.06 12.46
CA GLY A 278 14.09 17.50 11.32
C GLY A 278 14.61 18.58 10.37
N ALA A 279 14.32 18.41 9.08
CA ALA A 279 14.62 19.39 8.02
C ALA A 279 13.47 20.36 7.74
N ALA A 280 12.41 20.36 8.57
CA ALA A 280 11.26 21.25 8.36
C ALA A 280 11.68 22.73 8.47
N PRO A 281 11.04 23.63 7.71
CA PRO A 281 11.22 25.07 7.88
C PRO A 281 10.93 25.46 9.33
N THR A 282 11.87 26.17 9.95
CA THR A 282 11.73 26.60 11.35
C THR A 282 11.76 28.11 11.54
N LEU A 283 11.11 28.58 12.61
CA LEU A 283 11.05 29.98 13.01
C LEU A 283 11.22 30.10 14.52
N GLY A 284 12.01 31.09 14.96
CA GLY A 284 12.40 31.26 16.36
C GLY A 284 13.80 30.70 16.66
N PRO A 285 14.31 30.88 17.89
CA PRO A 285 15.67 30.49 18.26
C PRO A 285 15.89 28.98 18.17
N ALA A 286 17.09 28.57 17.74
CA ALA A 286 17.42 27.14 17.64
C ALA A 286 17.47 26.43 19.01
N ASP A 287 17.79 27.18 20.08
CA ASP A 287 17.89 26.74 21.47
C ASP A 287 16.60 27.00 22.27
N ALA A 288 15.47 27.24 21.60
CA ALA A 288 14.22 27.48 22.30
C ALA A 288 13.83 26.25 23.15
N PRO A 289 13.49 26.44 24.45
CA PRO A 289 13.11 25.35 25.35
C PRO A 289 11.79 24.66 24.97
N VAL A 290 10.98 25.28 24.10
CA VAL A 290 9.76 24.69 23.56
C VAL A 290 9.86 24.59 22.03
N LEU A 291 9.76 23.38 21.51
CA LEU A 291 9.58 23.10 20.08
C LEU A 291 8.11 22.81 19.79
N LEU A 292 7.51 23.61 18.91
CA LEU A 292 6.20 23.36 18.31
C LEU A 292 6.38 22.79 16.91
N VAL A 293 5.95 21.55 16.67
CA VAL A 293 5.87 20.95 15.32
C VAL A 293 4.40 20.94 14.89
N ALA A 294 4.07 21.62 13.79
CA ALA A 294 2.72 21.69 13.26
C ALA A 294 2.62 21.03 11.90
N PHE A 295 1.78 20.00 11.79
CA PHE A 295 1.37 19.40 10.51
C PHE A 295 0.15 20.14 9.99
N MET A 296 0.29 20.76 8.82
CA MET A 296 -0.66 21.77 8.34
C MET A 296 -0.96 21.65 6.84
N ASP A 297 -2.12 22.17 6.47
CA ASP A 297 -2.66 22.20 5.12
C ASP A 297 -3.08 23.65 4.77
N PHE A 298 -2.65 24.16 3.62
CA PHE A 298 -2.90 25.54 3.20
C PHE A 298 -4.36 25.84 2.79
N GLU A 299 -5.18 24.83 2.46
CA GLU A 299 -6.61 25.00 2.23
C GLU A 299 -7.45 24.83 3.50
N CYS A 300 -6.88 24.24 4.55
CA CYS A 300 -7.61 23.97 5.78
C CYS A 300 -7.94 25.29 6.53
N PRO A 301 -9.23 25.59 6.79
CA PRO A 301 -9.61 26.82 7.50
C PRO A 301 -9.11 26.86 8.95
N PHE A 302 -8.95 25.70 9.61
CA PHE A 302 -8.38 25.63 10.96
C PHE A 302 -6.87 25.85 10.94
N CYS A 303 -6.16 25.36 9.92
CA CYS A 303 -4.74 25.67 9.73
C CYS A 303 -4.51 27.16 9.51
N ARG A 304 -5.36 27.81 8.69
CA ARG A 304 -5.30 29.27 8.52
C ARG A 304 -5.43 29.99 9.85
N LYS A 305 -6.43 29.64 10.68
CA LYS A 305 -6.58 30.24 12.02
C LYS A 305 -5.38 29.94 12.92
N ALA A 306 -4.88 28.72 12.92
CA ALA A 306 -3.70 28.35 13.70
C ALA A 306 -2.47 29.18 13.30
N ALA A 307 -2.29 29.46 12.01
CA ALA A 307 -1.21 30.30 11.51
C ALA A 307 -1.41 31.78 11.88
N THR A 308 -2.58 32.36 11.58
CA THR A 308 -2.83 33.80 11.73
C THR A 308 -3.12 34.26 13.15
N GLU A 309 -3.65 33.37 13.99
CA GLU A 309 -4.01 33.69 15.37
C GLU A 309 -3.03 33.01 16.34
N GLY A 310 -2.87 31.69 16.27
CA GLY A 310 -2.05 30.92 17.22
C GLY A 310 -0.56 31.18 17.10
N ILE A 311 0.04 30.83 15.96
CA ILE A 311 1.48 30.98 15.69
C ILE A 311 1.89 32.46 15.79
N ALA A 312 1.08 33.37 15.24
CA ALA A 312 1.33 34.80 15.36
C ALA A 312 1.36 35.28 16.83
N GLU A 313 0.45 34.79 17.67
CA GLU A 313 0.42 35.09 19.10
C GLU A 313 1.66 34.54 19.83
N LEU A 314 2.02 33.28 19.58
CA LEU A 314 3.18 32.65 20.21
C LEU A 314 4.48 33.39 19.88
N ARG A 315 4.66 33.82 18.61
CA ARG A 315 5.82 34.62 18.20
C ARG A 315 5.91 35.95 18.95
N ARG A 316 4.77 36.56 19.28
CA ARG A 316 4.72 37.83 20.01
C ARG A 316 4.98 37.65 21.50
N ARG A 317 4.37 36.63 22.12
CA ARG A 317 4.48 36.37 23.57
C ARG A 317 5.80 35.71 23.96
N TYR A 318 6.31 34.81 23.12
CA TYR A 318 7.43 33.92 23.42
C TYR A 318 8.55 34.00 22.37
N PRO A 319 9.04 35.20 22.02
CA PRO A 319 10.00 35.36 20.92
C PRO A 319 11.32 34.63 21.14
N ASN A 320 11.67 34.34 22.40
CA ASN A 320 12.91 33.65 22.78
C ASN A 320 12.68 32.21 23.24
N ASP A 321 11.44 31.78 23.43
CA ASP A 321 11.13 30.54 24.16
C ASP A 321 10.45 29.48 23.31
N VAL A 322 9.93 29.84 22.13
CA VAL A 322 9.28 28.91 21.21
C VAL A 322 10.02 28.88 19.86
N ARG A 323 10.37 27.68 19.42
CA ARG A 323 10.76 27.35 18.05
C ARG A 323 9.61 26.64 17.37
N ILE A 324 9.23 27.10 16.19
CA ILE A 324 8.11 26.57 15.42
C ILE A 324 8.66 25.85 14.19
N ALA A 325 8.24 24.63 13.94
CA ALA A 325 8.55 23.84 12.76
C ALA A 325 7.25 23.52 12.00
N TYR A 326 7.23 23.74 10.69
CA TYR A 326 6.07 23.50 9.85
C TYR A 326 6.27 22.26 8.99
N ARG A 327 5.36 21.29 9.09
CA ARG A 327 5.34 20.09 8.25
C ARG A 327 4.09 20.04 7.38
N GLN A 328 4.24 19.52 6.17
CA GLN A 328 3.16 19.44 5.19
C GLN A 328 2.23 18.27 5.50
N LEU A 329 0.92 18.52 5.57
CA LEU A 329 -0.10 17.46 5.63
C LEU A 329 -1.26 17.80 4.69
N PRO A 330 -1.02 17.86 3.36
CA PRO A 330 -2.08 18.15 2.40
C PRO A 330 -3.14 17.04 2.42
N LEU A 331 -4.36 17.37 2.84
CA LEU A 331 -5.44 16.41 2.97
C LEU A 331 -6.09 16.14 1.61
N PRO A 332 -6.43 14.89 1.26
CA PRO A 332 -7.00 14.55 -0.05
C PRO A 332 -8.34 15.23 -0.38
N ILE A 333 -9.08 15.68 0.64
CA ILE A 333 -10.33 16.43 0.47
C ILE A 333 -10.12 17.85 -0.08
N HIS A 334 -8.88 18.34 -0.04
CA HIS A 334 -8.49 19.68 -0.46
C HIS A 334 -7.72 19.60 -1.79
N SER A 335 -8.37 20.05 -2.87
CA SER A 335 -7.92 19.84 -4.25
C SER A 335 -6.60 20.53 -4.63
N ALA A 336 -6.28 21.65 -3.99
CA ALA A 336 -5.06 22.43 -4.19
C ALA A 336 -4.00 22.19 -3.09
N ALA A 337 -4.30 21.46 -2.03
CA ALA A 337 -3.42 21.30 -0.86
C ALA A 337 -2.02 20.79 -1.22
N ASP A 338 -1.89 19.75 -2.03
CA ASP A 338 -0.58 19.23 -2.48
C ASP A 338 0.18 20.30 -3.28
N SER A 339 -0.47 20.94 -4.26
CA SER A 339 0.17 21.99 -5.07
C SER A 339 0.59 23.21 -4.25
N ALA A 340 -0.16 23.53 -3.19
CA ALA A 340 0.13 24.63 -2.27
C ALA A 340 1.30 24.27 -1.32
N ALA A 341 1.33 23.05 -0.81
CA ALA A 341 2.44 22.51 -0.03
C ALA A 341 3.75 22.55 -0.83
N ARG A 342 3.72 22.08 -2.09
CA ARG A 342 4.86 22.15 -3.02
C ARG A 342 5.30 23.59 -3.28
N ALA A 343 4.37 24.51 -3.44
CA ALA A 343 4.68 25.92 -3.63
C ALA A 343 5.40 26.52 -2.41
N ALA A 344 4.98 26.18 -1.19
CA ALA A 344 5.65 26.63 0.02
C ALA A 344 7.08 26.03 0.12
N VAL A 345 7.25 24.75 -0.18
CA VAL A 345 8.58 24.09 -0.22
C VAL A 345 9.48 24.68 -1.32
N ALA A 346 8.94 25.02 -2.49
CA ALA A 346 9.68 25.71 -3.54
C ALA A 346 10.16 27.10 -3.09
N ALA A 347 9.36 27.82 -2.31
CA ALA A 347 9.78 29.08 -1.70
C ALA A 347 10.84 28.89 -0.60
N ASP A 348 10.77 27.79 0.15
CA ASP A 348 11.79 27.43 1.15
C ASP A 348 13.18 27.22 0.54
N ARG A 349 13.26 26.67 -0.67
CA ARG A 349 14.53 26.56 -1.43
C ARG A 349 15.19 27.90 -1.77
N GLN A 350 14.46 28.99 -1.59
CA GLN A 350 14.93 30.37 -1.71
C GLN A 350 14.93 31.10 -0.36
N ASN A 351 14.81 30.37 0.76
CA ASN A 351 14.76 30.85 2.14
C ASN A 351 13.57 31.78 2.44
N ARG A 352 12.43 31.59 1.75
CA ARG A 352 11.23 32.45 1.87
C ARG A 352 9.98 31.71 2.32
N PHE A 353 10.13 30.54 2.96
CA PHE A 353 9.00 29.73 3.39
C PHE A 353 7.95 30.50 4.19
N TRP A 354 8.36 31.18 5.27
CA TRP A 354 7.42 31.80 6.20
C TRP A 354 6.67 32.99 5.60
N ASP A 355 7.36 33.87 4.89
CA ASP A 355 6.73 34.99 4.17
C ASP A 355 5.76 34.49 3.09
N TYR A 356 6.14 33.41 2.40
CA TYR A 356 5.31 32.79 1.37
C TYR A 356 4.09 32.10 1.97
N ALA A 357 4.25 31.35 3.05
CA ALA A 357 3.18 30.68 3.77
C ALA A 357 2.12 31.66 4.30
N GLU A 358 2.54 32.80 4.86
CA GLU A 358 1.62 33.86 5.31
C GLU A 358 0.75 34.38 4.16
N LYS A 359 1.36 34.69 3.01
CA LYS A 359 0.64 35.13 1.82
C LYS A 359 -0.26 34.03 1.24
N LEU A 360 0.18 32.78 1.32
CA LEU A 360 -0.59 31.63 0.83
C LEU A 360 -1.86 31.43 1.65
N PHE A 361 -1.78 31.50 2.98
CA PHE A 361 -2.95 31.45 3.87
C PHE A 361 -3.91 32.64 3.70
N ALA A 362 -3.37 33.82 3.34
CA ALA A 362 -4.17 35.02 3.10
C ALA A 362 -4.82 35.05 1.70
N ALA A 363 -4.39 34.19 0.77
CA ALA A 363 -4.87 34.21 -0.60
C ALA A 363 -6.34 33.74 -0.69
N PRO A 364 -7.20 34.44 -1.46
CA PRO A 364 -8.61 34.06 -1.59
C PRO A 364 -8.81 32.79 -2.43
N ARG A 365 -7.84 32.44 -3.28
CA ARG A 365 -7.84 31.23 -4.11
C ARG A 365 -6.42 30.73 -4.31
N LEU A 366 -6.24 29.43 -4.15
CA LEU A 366 -4.98 28.74 -4.41
C LEU A 366 -4.91 28.24 -5.85
N GLY A 367 -3.71 28.16 -6.39
CA GLY A 367 -3.42 27.70 -7.74
C GLY A 367 -2.19 28.37 -8.34
N ARG A 368 -1.66 27.79 -9.42
CA ARG A 368 -0.37 28.16 -10.02
C ARG A 368 -0.20 29.66 -10.27
N ARG A 369 -1.25 30.35 -10.76
CA ARG A 369 -1.21 31.81 -11.00
C ARG A 369 -1.02 32.60 -9.70
N THR A 370 -1.73 32.22 -8.64
CA THR A 370 -1.57 32.81 -7.32
C THR A 370 -0.17 32.54 -6.80
N TYR A 371 0.34 31.32 -6.95
CA TYR A 371 1.66 30.93 -6.46
C TYR A 371 2.78 31.77 -7.08
N ALA A 372 2.77 31.89 -8.41
CA ALA A 372 3.72 32.73 -9.15
C ALA A 372 3.58 34.23 -8.79
N ALA A 373 2.36 34.72 -8.56
CA ALA A 373 2.13 36.10 -8.13
C ALA A 373 2.73 36.39 -6.74
N ILE A 374 2.55 35.48 -5.78
CA ILE A 374 3.15 35.59 -4.45
C ILE A 374 4.68 35.53 -4.57
N ALA A 375 5.21 34.60 -5.38
CA ALA A 375 6.65 34.47 -5.59
C ALA A 375 7.28 35.78 -6.13
N ARG A 376 6.64 36.40 -7.14
CA ARG A 376 7.05 37.71 -7.68
C ARG A 376 6.94 38.82 -6.65
N GLU A 377 5.86 38.88 -5.88
CA GLU A 377 5.66 39.91 -4.85
C GLU A 377 6.76 39.85 -3.79
N LEU A 378 7.17 38.64 -3.42
CA LEU A 378 8.27 38.42 -2.48
C LEU A 378 9.65 38.57 -3.13
N GLY A 379 9.75 38.76 -4.44
CA GLY A 379 11.02 38.91 -5.15
C GLY A 379 11.83 37.60 -5.27
N LEU A 380 11.16 36.45 -5.28
CA LEU A 380 11.79 35.18 -5.63
C LEU A 380 12.13 35.15 -7.11
N ASP A 381 13.13 34.33 -7.49
CA ASP A 381 13.33 33.96 -8.89
C ASP A 381 12.14 33.10 -9.33
N GLU A 382 11.25 33.68 -10.12
CA GLU A 382 10.01 33.04 -10.58
C GLU A 382 10.29 31.82 -11.46
N ALA A 383 11.31 31.87 -12.32
CA ALA A 383 11.63 30.77 -13.21
C ALA A 383 12.14 29.56 -12.41
N ARG A 384 13.05 29.80 -11.46
CA ARG A 384 13.51 28.78 -10.52
C ARG A 384 12.37 28.26 -9.65
N PHE A 385 11.53 29.16 -9.12
CA PHE A 385 10.39 28.80 -8.29
C PHE A 385 9.42 27.86 -9.01
N LEU A 386 9.06 28.17 -10.27
CA LEU A 386 8.16 27.33 -11.06
C LEU A 386 8.79 25.98 -11.42
N ALA A 387 10.11 25.96 -11.69
CA ALA A 387 10.83 24.71 -11.91
C ALA A 387 10.85 23.84 -10.64
N ASP A 388 11.12 24.44 -9.47
CA ASP A 388 11.09 23.76 -8.18
C ASP A 388 9.67 23.23 -7.86
N LEU A 389 8.63 24.04 -8.09
CA LEU A 389 7.23 23.66 -7.90
C LEU A 389 6.85 22.38 -8.66
N ASP A 390 7.36 22.21 -9.87
CA ASP A 390 7.10 21.07 -10.75
C ASP A 390 8.07 19.89 -10.54
N SER A 391 9.07 20.05 -9.66
CA SER A 391 10.16 19.09 -9.48
C SER A 391 9.74 17.86 -8.65
N ALA A 392 10.33 16.72 -8.98
CA ALA A 392 10.12 15.48 -8.24
C ALA A 392 10.67 15.59 -6.81
N GLU A 393 11.72 16.38 -6.62
CA GLU A 393 12.40 16.58 -5.34
C GLU A 393 11.54 17.41 -4.38
N VAL A 394 10.86 18.48 -4.84
CA VAL A 394 9.89 19.21 -3.99
C VAL A 394 8.71 18.32 -3.65
N ALA A 395 8.23 17.54 -4.62
CA ALA A 395 7.16 16.58 -4.38
C ALA A 395 7.56 15.52 -3.34
N GLN A 396 8.84 15.12 -3.30
CA GLN A 396 9.35 14.17 -2.31
C GLN A 396 9.31 14.76 -0.89
N VAL A 397 9.73 16.01 -0.69
CA VAL A 397 9.67 16.65 0.64
C VAL A 397 8.24 16.66 1.20
N VAL A 398 7.25 16.96 0.35
CA VAL A 398 5.83 16.90 0.76
C VAL A 398 5.40 15.47 1.08
N ARG A 399 5.85 14.48 0.29
CA ARG A 399 5.58 13.06 0.55
C ARG A 399 6.20 12.59 1.87
N ASP A 400 7.42 12.99 2.18
CA ASP A 400 8.11 12.60 3.42
C ASP A 400 7.36 13.09 4.66
N ASP A 401 6.86 14.33 4.63
CA ASP A 401 6.02 14.86 5.71
C ASP A 401 4.67 14.13 5.81
N LEU A 402 4.06 13.76 4.67
CA LEU A 402 2.84 12.94 4.65
C LEU A 402 3.07 11.55 5.25
N VAL A 403 4.17 10.88 4.91
CA VAL A 403 4.58 9.60 5.50
C VAL A 403 4.72 9.75 7.00
N TYR A 404 5.40 10.81 7.43
CA TYR A 404 5.60 11.06 8.84
C TYR A 404 4.28 11.27 9.57
N ALA A 405 3.37 12.08 9.03
CA ALA A 405 2.04 12.29 9.57
C ALA A 405 1.23 10.98 9.66
N ARG A 406 1.29 10.13 8.64
CA ARG A 406 0.62 8.82 8.63
C ARG A 406 1.16 7.87 9.68
N ARG A 407 2.48 7.85 9.91
CA ARG A 407 3.11 7.05 10.99
C ARG A 407 2.61 7.46 12.38
N LEU A 408 2.19 8.70 12.53
CA LEU A 408 1.58 9.27 13.73
C LEU A 408 0.04 9.08 13.77
N GLY A 409 -0.55 8.42 12.77
CA GLY A 409 -2.00 8.24 12.64
C GLY A 409 -2.76 9.56 12.43
N LEU A 410 -2.10 10.60 11.90
CA LEU A 410 -2.72 11.91 11.69
C LEU A 410 -3.53 11.92 10.39
N ASP A 411 -4.83 12.16 10.52
CA ASP A 411 -5.77 12.28 9.41
C ASP A 411 -6.56 13.60 9.41
N ALA A 412 -6.19 14.53 10.31
CA ALA A 412 -6.77 15.85 10.42
C ALA A 412 -5.69 16.92 10.60
N THR A 413 -6.01 18.14 10.22
CA THR A 413 -5.13 19.31 10.36
C THR A 413 -5.86 20.48 11.04
N PRO A 414 -5.14 21.34 11.79
CA PRO A 414 -3.72 21.21 12.14
C PRO A 414 -3.51 20.12 13.21
N ALA A 415 -2.39 19.41 13.15
CA ALA A 415 -1.95 18.54 14.24
C ALA A 415 -0.68 19.14 14.86
N ILE A 416 -0.71 19.41 16.17
CA ILE A 416 0.31 20.22 16.86
C ILE A 416 0.99 19.36 17.92
N PHE A 417 2.32 19.39 17.95
CA PHE A 417 3.13 18.74 18.97
C PHE A 417 3.98 19.79 19.68
N LEU A 418 3.97 19.81 21.02
CA LEU A 418 4.80 20.68 21.83
C LEU A 418 5.78 19.83 22.64
N ASN A 419 7.08 19.91 22.33
CA ASN A 419 8.10 19.00 22.89
C ASN A 419 7.64 17.53 22.81
N GLY A 420 7.10 17.16 21.64
CA GLY A 420 6.53 15.84 21.38
C GLY A 420 5.13 15.58 21.96
N ARG A 421 4.61 16.41 22.87
CA ARG A 421 3.26 16.25 23.43
C ARG A 421 2.21 16.61 22.38
N TYR A 422 1.37 15.65 22.01
CA TYR A 422 0.29 15.89 21.04
C TYR A 422 -0.81 16.75 21.65
N VAL A 423 -1.10 17.87 20.98
CA VAL A 423 -2.21 18.77 21.27
C VAL A 423 -3.19 18.66 20.10
N ASP A 424 -4.39 18.18 20.40
CA ASP A 424 -5.40 17.94 19.38
C ASP A 424 -5.92 19.24 18.76
N GLY A 425 -5.63 19.43 17.48
CA GLY A 425 -6.14 20.55 16.72
C GLY A 425 -5.64 21.92 17.18
N PHE A 426 -6.25 22.96 16.60
CA PHE A 426 -6.14 24.32 17.08
C PHE A 426 -7.43 24.74 17.79
N ARG A 427 -7.33 24.92 19.11
CA ARG A 427 -8.47 25.27 20.00
C ARG A 427 -8.55 26.77 20.32
N GLY A 428 -7.71 27.59 19.69
CA GLY A 428 -7.60 29.03 19.92
C GLY A 428 -6.24 29.44 20.49
N ALA A 429 -5.89 30.71 20.33
CA ALA A 429 -4.57 31.23 20.70
C ALA A 429 -4.28 31.13 22.20
N GLU A 430 -5.25 31.41 23.07
CA GLU A 430 -5.07 31.30 24.53
C GLU A 430 -4.86 29.85 24.99
N ALA A 431 -5.60 28.89 24.41
CA ALA A 431 -5.41 27.48 24.74
C ALA A 431 -4.01 27.01 24.33
N LEU A 432 -3.56 27.40 23.13
CA LEU A 432 -2.21 27.09 22.66
C LEU A 432 -1.12 27.76 23.51
N ALA A 433 -1.33 29.00 23.95
CA ALA A 433 -0.41 29.69 24.85
C ALA A 433 -0.31 28.99 26.21
N ALA A 434 -1.44 28.55 26.79
CA ALA A 434 -1.44 27.78 28.03
C ALA A 434 -0.72 26.43 27.88
N ASP A 435 -0.92 25.75 26.74
CA ASP A 435 -0.20 24.52 26.41
C ASP A 435 1.33 24.75 26.30
N VAL A 436 1.76 25.89 25.75
CA VAL A 436 3.17 26.31 25.68
C VAL A 436 3.73 26.67 27.07
N GLU A 437 2.97 27.38 27.90
CA GLU A 437 3.39 27.71 29.27
C GLU A 437 3.64 26.45 30.11
N ALA A 438 2.77 25.44 29.96
CA ALA A 438 2.96 24.14 30.62
C ALA A 438 4.25 23.44 30.15
N GLU A 439 4.54 23.46 28.85
CA GLU A 439 5.77 22.88 28.31
C GLU A 439 7.02 23.68 28.66
N LEU A 440 6.90 25.00 28.79
CA LEU A 440 8.00 25.86 29.23
C LEU A 440 8.36 25.57 30.69
N ALA A 441 7.37 25.41 31.56
CA ALA A 441 7.59 25.01 32.95
C ALA A 441 8.26 23.63 33.02
N HIS A 442 7.79 22.65 32.24
CA HIS A 442 8.40 21.32 32.15
C HIS A 442 9.85 21.38 31.67
N ALA A 443 10.13 22.17 30.63
CA ALA A 443 11.49 22.38 30.14
C ALA A 443 12.40 23.05 31.19
N GLN A 444 11.88 24.01 31.97
CA GLN A 444 12.63 24.64 33.05
C GLN A 444 13.00 23.65 34.16
N GLU A 445 12.12 22.71 34.50
CA GLU A 445 12.43 21.63 35.45
C GLU A 445 13.58 20.74 34.93
N ARG A 446 13.55 20.38 33.65
CA ARG A 446 14.64 19.60 33.02
C ARG A 446 15.95 20.39 32.96
N ILE A 447 15.90 21.70 32.73
CA ILE A 447 17.07 22.58 32.78
C ILE A 447 17.64 22.65 34.21
N ALA A 448 16.79 22.82 35.21
CA ALA A 448 17.21 22.79 36.61
C ALA A 448 17.82 21.43 37.02
N ALA A 449 17.39 20.35 36.38
CA ALA A 449 17.95 19.01 36.54
C ALA A 449 19.23 18.74 35.71
N GLY A 450 19.76 19.74 35.01
CA GLY A 450 21.06 19.67 34.32
C GLY A 450 21.01 19.67 32.78
N ALA A 451 19.83 19.73 32.16
CA ALA A 451 19.75 20.01 30.73
C ALA A 451 20.15 21.47 30.43
N THR A 452 20.56 21.74 29.19
CA THR A 452 20.76 23.12 28.70
C THR A 452 19.57 23.52 27.83
N ARG A 453 19.41 24.82 27.57
CA ARG A 453 18.40 25.31 26.60
C ARG A 453 18.54 24.63 25.23
N GLU A 454 19.77 24.40 24.77
CA GLU A 454 20.04 23.73 23.49
C GLU A 454 19.62 22.25 23.51
N THR A 455 19.77 21.57 24.64
CA THR A 455 19.54 20.11 24.72
C THR A 455 18.18 19.73 25.30
N VAL A 456 17.46 20.65 25.93
CA VAL A 456 16.28 20.33 26.76
C VAL A 456 15.18 19.61 25.97
N VAL A 457 14.88 20.05 24.75
CA VAL A 457 13.86 19.41 23.91
C VAL A 457 14.26 17.97 23.60
N ARG A 458 15.52 17.74 23.20
CA ARG A 458 16.03 16.39 22.94
C ARG A 458 16.00 15.53 24.21
N THR A 459 16.40 16.09 25.36
CA THR A 459 16.33 15.38 26.64
C THR A 459 14.91 14.96 27.01
N ILE A 460 13.90 15.80 26.75
CA ILE A 460 12.49 15.46 26.96
C ILE A 460 12.07 14.32 26.01
N LEU A 461 12.39 14.44 24.72
CA LEU A 461 12.03 13.44 23.73
C LEU A 461 12.67 12.08 24.03
N ASP A 462 13.98 12.03 24.30
CA ASP A 462 14.71 10.80 24.57
C ASP A 462 14.23 10.09 25.86
N GLY A 463 13.72 10.85 26.83
CA GLY A 463 13.33 10.32 28.14
C GLY A 463 11.84 10.02 28.32
N GLU A 464 10.96 10.68 27.57
CA GLU A 464 9.50 10.65 27.81
C GLU A 464 8.66 10.31 26.58
N ALA A 465 9.23 10.41 25.38
CA ALA A 465 8.45 10.18 24.17
C ALA A 465 8.29 8.69 23.88
N ILE A 466 7.12 8.34 23.37
CA ILE A 466 6.88 7.04 22.74
C ILE A 466 7.84 6.96 21.53
N PRO A 467 8.74 5.96 21.51
CA PRO A 467 9.76 5.86 20.48
C PRO A 467 9.15 5.45 19.14
N PRO A 468 9.86 5.70 18.02
CA PRO A 468 9.26 5.49 16.70
C PRO A 468 8.81 4.08 16.36
N ASN A 469 9.34 3.07 17.04
CA ASN A 469 8.98 1.67 16.90
C ASN A 469 7.73 1.27 17.69
N GLU A 470 7.26 2.11 18.62
CA GLU A 470 6.03 1.88 19.39
C GLU A 470 4.85 2.71 18.83
N PHE A 471 5.03 3.37 17.68
CA PHE A 471 3.91 4.01 17.00
C PHE A 471 2.91 2.96 16.53
N PRO A 472 1.60 3.24 16.58
CA PRO A 472 0.57 2.32 16.09
C PRO A 472 0.57 2.06 14.58
N SER A 473 1.48 2.70 13.87
CA SER A 473 1.75 2.55 12.45
C SER A 473 3.26 2.45 12.18
N ALA A 474 4.08 2.22 13.22
CA ALA A 474 5.50 1.91 13.10
C ALA A 474 5.71 0.63 12.26
N ASP A 475 4.77 -0.31 12.39
CA ASP A 475 4.76 -1.61 11.74
C ASP A 475 4.23 -1.58 10.29
N LEU A 476 4.20 -0.42 9.62
CA LEU A 476 4.16 -0.41 8.15
C LEU A 476 5.44 -1.05 7.54
N GLN A 477 6.43 -1.38 8.39
CA GLN A 477 7.59 -2.22 8.10
C GLN A 477 7.43 -3.71 8.48
N GLN A 478 6.22 -4.20 8.82
CA GLN A 478 5.86 -5.61 9.00
C GLN A 478 4.69 -6.01 8.10
#